data_AF-A0A2T6FLL5-F1
#
_entry.id   AF-A0A2T6FLL5-F1
#
_cell.length_a   1.000
_cell.length_b   1.000
_cell.length_c   1.000
_cell.angle_alpha   90.00
_cell.angle_beta   90.00
_cell.angle_gamma   90.00
#
_symmetry.space_group_name_H-M   'P 1'
#
loop_
_entity.id
_entity.type
_entity.pdbx_description
1 polymer ?
#
loop_
_entity_poly.entity_id
_entity_poly.type
_entity_poly.pdbx_seq_one_letter_code
_entity_poly.pdbx_strand_id
1 'polypeptide(L)'
;MLKRVLFLPAIVFPPKSFADSLTCGGSVIEVVDAPSAAAPYFQLMIKSDLINRNYKFEIQKDNLFVRCEETKQGVPILLINHFCGGSGCADFGNFGIIEVETGAILLEPDQPFDGNKEKAEEIMGRYIGEFTCSANNEICMHSKIELG
;
A
#
# COMPACT_ATOMS: atom_id res chain seq x y z
N MET A 1 -12.25 57.87 -11.51
CA MET A 1 -11.09 56.98 -11.35
C MET A 1 -11.59 55.57 -11.05
N LEU A 2 -11.52 54.67 -12.04
CA LEU A 2 -12.05 53.31 -11.93
C LEU A 2 -10.92 52.37 -11.44
N LYS A 3 -10.97 51.93 -10.18
CA LYS A 3 -10.03 50.94 -9.63
C LYS A 3 -10.35 49.57 -10.24
N ARG A 4 -9.53 49.10 -11.18
CA ARG A 4 -9.57 47.71 -11.66
C ARG A 4 -9.00 46.81 -10.58
N VAL A 5 -9.86 46.06 -9.90
CA VAL A 5 -9.46 44.97 -9.02
C VAL A 5 -9.14 43.77 -9.91
N LEU A 6 -7.85 43.45 -10.07
CA LEU A 6 -7.42 42.20 -10.69
C LEU A 6 -7.75 41.06 -9.73
N PHE A 7 -8.76 40.27 -10.06
CA PHE A 7 -8.95 38.95 -9.47
C PHE A 7 -7.95 38.00 -10.14
N LEU A 8 -6.85 37.70 -9.45
CA LEU A 8 -5.99 36.57 -9.79
C LEU A 8 -6.74 35.29 -9.42
N PRO A 9 -6.88 34.31 -10.34
CA PRO A 9 -7.44 33.02 -9.99
C PRO A 9 -6.51 32.35 -8.97
N ALA A 10 -7.06 31.99 -7.82
CA ALA A 10 -6.38 31.15 -6.86
C ALA A 10 -6.14 29.79 -7.53
N ILE A 11 -4.88 29.52 -7.89
CA ILE A 11 -4.46 28.20 -8.36
C ILE A 11 -4.51 27.30 -7.13
N VAL A 12 -5.58 26.50 -7.03
CA VAL A 12 -5.70 25.44 -6.04
C VAL A 12 -4.71 24.35 -6.45
N PHE A 13 -3.51 24.38 -5.87
CA PHE A 13 -2.59 23.25 -5.99
C PHE A 13 -3.17 22.10 -5.18
N PRO A 14 -3.50 20.95 -5.81
CA PRO A 14 -3.91 19.79 -5.04
C PRO A 14 -2.79 19.42 -4.06
N PRO A 15 -3.12 18.98 -2.83
CA PRO A 15 -2.10 18.42 -1.95
C PRO A 15 -1.36 17.33 -2.72
N LYS A 16 -0.03 17.35 -2.65
CA LYS A 16 0.82 16.33 -3.28
C LYS A 16 0.60 15.00 -2.54
N SER A 17 -0.44 14.24 -2.92
CA SER A 17 -0.51 12.83 -2.54
C SER A 17 0.59 12.12 -3.32
N PHE A 18 1.52 11.48 -2.63
CA PHE A 18 2.50 10.64 -3.29
C PHE A 18 1.79 9.36 -3.73
N ALA A 19 2.05 8.95 -4.96
CA ALA A 19 1.51 7.74 -5.54
C ALA A 19 2.65 7.00 -6.21
N ASP A 20 2.63 5.67 -6.12
CA ASP A 20 3.55 4.78 -6.82
C ASP A 20 2.77 3.61 -7.43
N SER A 21 3.34 2.98 -8.46
CA SER A 21 2.65 1.94 -9.20
C SER A 21 3.58 0.84 -9.71
N LEU A 22 3.04 -0.39 -9.75
CA LEU A 22 3.69 -1.56 -10.32
C LEU A 22 2.69 -2.35 -11.16
N THR A 23 3.17 -3.34 -11.92
CA THR A 23 2.30 -4.31 -12.61
C THR A 23 2.42 -5.67 -11.94
N CYS A 24 1.30 -6.35 -11.73
CA CYS A 24 1.26 -7.70 -11.17
C CYS A 24 0.16 -8.52 -11.83
N GLY A 25 0.44 -9.74 -12.30
CA GLY A 25 -0.58 -10.62 -12.89
C GLY A 25 -1.45 -9.97 -13.99
N GLY A 26 -0.87 -9.07 -14.79
CA GLY A 26 -1.59 -8.30 -15.82
C GLY A 26 -2.46 -7.14 -15.29
N SER A 27 -2.51 -6.91 -13.98
CA SER A 27 -3.18 -5.77 -13.35
C SER A 27 -2.19 -4.65 -13.02
N VAL A 28 -2.65 -3.41 -13.09
CA VAL A 28 -1.92 -2.24 -12.58
C VAL A 28 -2.27 -2.07 -11.11
N ILE A 29 -1.23 -1.99 -10.28
CA ILE A 29 -1.32 -1.79 -8.85
C ILE A 29 -0.86 -0.37 -8.57
N GLU A 30 -1.69 0.41 -7.90
CA GLU A 30 -1.37 1.79 -7.53
C GLU A 30 -1.55 1.95 -6.04
N VAL A 31 -0.52 2.47 -5.36
CA VAL A 31 -0.57 2.78 -3.93
C VAL A 31 -0.45 4.28 -3.77
N VAL A 32 -1.35 4.88 -3.00
CA VAL A 32 -1.42 6.31 -2.75
C VAL A 32 -1.32 6.58 -1.25
N ASP A 33 -0.50 7.55 -0.88
CA ASP A 33 -0.35 8.02 0.50
C ASP A 33 -1.63 8.72 0.98
N ALA A 34 -1.79 8.85 2.30
CA ALA A 34 -2.88 9.65 2.83
C ALA A 34 -2.77 11.11 2.38
N PRO A 35 -3.90 11.72 1.97
CA PRO A 35 -3.91 13.11 1.58
C PRO A 35 -3.87 14.07 2.78
N SER A 36 -4.25 13.61 3.98
CA SER A 36 -4.27 14.42 5.21
C SER A 36 -4.52 13.56 6.46
N ALA A 37 -4.28 14.12 7.65
CA ALA A 37 -4.64 13.50 8.94
C ALA A 37 -6.15 13.23 9.11
N ALA A 38 -7.03 13.94 8.37
CA ALA A 38 -8.47 13.67 8.37
C ALA A 38 -8.86 12.41 7.57
N ALA A 39 -7.94 11.88 6.76
CA ALA A 39 -8.11 10.64 6.00
C ALA A 39 -6.81 9.81 6.04
N PRO A 40 -6.44 9.26 7.22
CA PRO A 40 -5.12 8.69 7.48
C PRO A 40 -5.03 7.25 6.94
N TYR A 41 -5.23 7.07 5.64
CA TYR A 41 -5.19 5.78 4.98
C TYR A 41 -4.27 5.81 3.76
N PHE A 42 -3.38 4.83 3.67
CA PHE A 42 -2.88 4.40 2.37
C PHE A 42 -4.02 3.78 1.58
N GLN A 43 -4.07 4.05 0.28
CA GLN A 43 -5.01 3.42 -0.64
C GLN A 43 -4.25 2.52 -1.60
N LEU A 44 -4.58 1.23 -1.61
CA LEU A 44 -4.08 0.28 -2.59
C LEU A 44 -5.20 -0.02 -3.58
N MET A 45 -4.94 0.23 -4.86
CA MET A 45 -5.88 -0.04 -5.94
C MET A 45 -5.33 -1.15 -6.84
N ILE A 46 -6.20 -2.11 -7.17
CA ILE A 46 -5.94 -3.14 -8.18
C ILE A 46 -6.85 -2.85 -9.36
N LYS A 47 -6.25 -2.56 -10.52
CA LYS A 47 -6.95 -2.15 -11.74
C LYS A 47 -6.61 -3.09 -12.89
N SER A 48 -7.62 -3.72 -13.46
CA SER A 48 -7.56 -4.48 -14.71
C SER A 48 -8.87 -4.32 -15.48
N ASP A 49 -8.98 -4.98 -16.64
CA ASP A 49 -10.24 -5.03 -17.38
C ASP A 49 -11.34 -5.82 -16.64
N LEU A 50 -10.95 -6.70 -15.71
CA LEU A 50 -11.87 -7.57 -14.98
C LEU A 50 -12.25 -7.02 -13.61
N ILE A 51 -11.32 -6.36 -12.92
CA ILE A 51 -11.54 -5.87 -11.57
C ILE A 51 -11.05 -4.44 -11.36
N ASN A 52 -11.75 -3.74 -10.47
CA ASN A 52 -11.32 -2.47 -9.91
C ASN A 52 -11.64 -2.51 -8.41
N ARG A 53 -10.62 -2.77 -7.60
CA ARG A 53 -10.74 -2.91 -6.14
C ARG A 53 -9.87 -1.87 -5.45
N ASN A 54 -10.36 -1.34 -4.33
CA ASN A 54 -9.65 -0.38 -3.49
C ASN A 54 -9.63 -0.90 -2.05
N TYR A 55 -8.45 -0.94 -1.47
CA TYR A 55 -8.19 -1.35 -0.08
C TYR A 55 -7.59 -0.19 0.68
N LYS A 56 -8.00 -0.02 1.93
CA LYS A 56 -7.52 1.03 2.81
C LYS A 56 -6.70 0.42 3.92
N PHE A 57 -5.49 0.95 4.12
CA PHE A 57 -4.61 0.58 5.22
C PHE A 57 -4.38 1.80 6.10
N GLU A 58 -4.75 1.70 7.36
CA GLU A 58 -4.69 2.83 8.30
C GLU A 58 -3.25 3.16 8.69
N ILE A 59 -2.87 4.44 8.56
CA ILE A 59 -1.49 4.95 8.71
C ILE A 59 -0.98 4.93 10.15
N GLN A 60 -1.79 4.48 11.13
CA GLN A 60 -1.30 4.23 12.49
C GLN A 60 -0.04 3.34 12.53
N LYS A 61 0.28 2.67 11.41
CA LYS A 61 1.47 1.88 11.21
C LYS A 61 2.42 2.42 10.12
N ASP A 62 2.67 3.73 10.02
CA ASP A 62 3.70 4.49 9.26
C ASP A 62 4.16 4.04 7.84
N ASN A 63 4.37 2.75 7.59
CA ASN A 63 4.93 2.18 6.38
C ASN A 63 3.99 1.12 5.78
N LEU A 64 3.78 1.20 4.46
CA LEU A 64 3.08 0.19 3.67
C LEU A 64 3.98 -0.26 2.53
N PHE A 65 4.44 -1.51 2.61
CA PHE A 65 5.23 -2.13 1.56
C PHE A 65 4.38 -3.14 0.80
N VAL A 66 4.48 -3.14 -0.52
CA VAL A 66 3.69 -3.99 -1.42
C VAL A 66 4.63 -4.59 -2.44
N ARG A 67 4.59 -5.92 -2.62
CA ARG A 67 5.38 -6.63 -3.61
C ARG A 67 4.49 -7.53 -4.45
N CYS A 68 4.70 -7.51 -5.75
CA CYS A 68 4.14 -8.51 -6.63
C CYS A 68 4.92 -9.82 -6.49
N GLU A 69 4.21 -10.90 -6.18
CA GLU A 69 4.75 -12.25 -6.10
C GLU A 69 3.80 -13.27 -6.74
N GLU A 70 4.26 -14.51 -6.80
CA GLU A 70 3.44 -15.67 -7.17
C GLU A 70 3.51 -16.69 -6.05
N THR A 71 2.40 -17.34 -5.73
CA THR A 71 2.43 -18.51 -4.82
C THR A 71 3.21 -19.66 -5.44
N LYS A 72 3.50 -20.71 -4.68
CA LYS A 72 4.10 -21.95 -5.22
C LYS A 72 3.28 -22.58 -6.36
N GLN A 73 1.99 -22.32 -6.42
CA GLN A 73 1.07 -22.80 -7.46
C GLN A 73 1.02 -21.87 -8.69
N GLY A 74 1.77 -20.76 -8.69
CA GLY A 74 1.81 -19.80 -9.79
C GLY A 74 0.65 -18.79 -9.77
N VAL A 75 -0.04 -18.63 -8.63
CA VAL A 75 -1.12 -17.64 -8.50
C VAL A 75 -0.50 -16.27 -8.23
N PRO A 76 -0.75 -15.23 -9.05
CA PRO A 76 -0.23 -13.89 -8.82
C PRO A 76 -0.92 -13.23 -7.62
N ILE A 77 -0.12 -12.72 -6.69
CA ILE A 77 -0.58 -12.10 -5.45
C ILE A 77 0.14 -10.78 -5.20
N LEU A 78 -0.48 -9.94 -4.37
CA LEU A 78 0.19 -8.85 -3.70
C LEU A 78 0.54 -9.29 -2.28
N LEU A 79 1.83 -9.34 -1.99
CA LEU A 79 2.33 -9.48 -0.64
C LEU A 79 2.46 -8.09 -0.05
N ILE A 80 1.80 -7.86 1.06
CA ILE A 80 1.75 -6.59 1.76
C ILE A 80 2.49 -6.74 3.07
N ASN A 81 3.28 -5.75 3.48
CA ASN A 81 3.80 -5.64 4.83
C ASN A 81 3.44 -4.26 5.38
N HIS A 82 2.71 -4.22 6.50
CA HIS A 82 2.15 -2.99 7.05
C HIS A 82 2.52 -2.86 8.53
N PHE A 83 3.45 -1.97 8.88
CA PHE A 83 4.18 -2.04 10.15
C PHE A 83 4.53 -0.68 10.76
N CYS A 84 4.38 -0.58 12.08
CA CYS A 84 4.41 0.69 12.80
C CYS A 84 5.78 1.32 13.06
N GLY A 85 6.89 0.68 12.66
CA GLY A 85 8.24 1.27 12.69
C GLY A 85 8.74 1.68 14.09
N GLY A 86 8.02 1.31 15.14
CA GLY A 86 8.26 1.68 16.53
C GLY A 86 8.68 0.49 17.39
N SER A 87 9.08 0.77 18.63
CA SER A 87 9.49 -0.29 19.56
C SER A 87 8.34 -1.27 19.84
N GLY A 88 8.60 -2.57 19.68
CA GLY A 88 7.62 -3.63 19.91
C GLY A 88 6.74 -3.98 18.70
N CYS A 89 6.89 -3.26 17.57
CA CYS A 89 6.27 -3.65 16.31
C CYS A 89 6.94 -4.90 15.73
N ALA A 90 6.15 -5.79 15.14
CA ALA A 90 6.64 -6.84 14.26
C ALA A 90 7.06 -6.21 12.93
N ASP A 91 8.11 -5.39 12.97
CA ASP A 91 8.71 -4.79 11.78
C ASP A 91 9.05 -5.93 10.81
N PHE A 92 8.58 -5.81 9.56
CA PHE A 92 8.73 -6.85 8.54
C PHE A 92 8.06 -8.20 8.87
N GLY A 93 7.14 -8.22 9.84
CA GLY A 93 6.45 -9.42 10.32
C GLY A 93 4.93 -9.43 10.14
N ASN A 94 4.32 -8.27 9.90
CA ASN A 94 2.86 -8.12 9.74
C ASN A 94 2.44 -8.09 8.26
N PHE A 95 2.12 -9.26 7.71
CA PHE A 95 1.85 -9.49 6.30
C PHE A 95 0.37 -9.53 5.95
N GLY A 96 0.04 -9.05 4.76
CA GLY A 96 -1.24 -9.26 4.09
C GLY A 96 -1.02 -9.92 2.73
N ILE A 97 -2.00 -10.68 2.24
CA ILE A 97 -1.95 -11.34 0.94
C ILE A 97 -3.27 -11.09 0.22
N ILE A 98 -3.20 -10.54 -0.99
CA ILE A 98 -4.35 -10.34 -1.86
C ILE A 98 -4.11 -11.07 -3.19
N GLU A 99 -5.04 -11.94 -3.59
CA GLU A 99 -5.04 -12.54 -4.92
C GLU A 99 -5.37 -11.47 -5.98
N VAL A 100 -4.50 -11.33 -6.98
CA VAL A 100 -4.60 -10.21 -7.93
C VAL A 100 -5.77 -10.36 -8.89
N GLU A 101 -6.06 -11.57 -9.35
CA GLU A 101 -7.10 -11.80 -10.38
C GLU A 101 -8.50 -11.48 -9.85
N THR A 102 -8.78 -11.84 -8.60
CA THR A 102 -10.10 -11.74 -7.98
C THR A 102 -10.23 -10.55 -7.02
N GLY A 103 -9.10 -10.07 -6.49
CA GLY A 103 -9.06 -9.17 -5.35
C GLY A 103 -9.42 -9.86 -4.02
N ALA A 104 -9.40 -11.18 -3.94
CA ALA A 104 -9.68 -11.89 -2.69
C ALA A 104 -8.56 -11.64 -1.68
N ILE A 105 -8.93 -11.24 -0.46
CA ILE A 105 -7.98 -11.15 0.65
C ILE A 105 -7.80 -12.57 1.20
N LEU A 106 -6.58 -13.08 1.11
CA LEU A 106 -6.20 -14.39 1.63
C LEU A 106 -5.63 -14.28 3.05
N LEU A 107 -5.05 -13.13 3.39
CA LEU A 107 -4.54 -12.81 4.71
C LEU A 107 -4.60 -11.30 4.95
N GLU A 108 -5.08 -10.89 6.12
CA GLU A 108 -5.06 -9.49 6.55
C GLU A 108 -3.80 -9.19 7.39
N PRO A 109 -3.18 -7.99 7.25
CA PRO A 109 -2.07 -7.56 8.08
C PRO A 109 -2.56 -7.00 9.43
N ASP A 110 -3.18 -7.87 10.23
CA ASP A 110 -3.84 -7.54 11.49
C ASP A 110 -3.02 -7.87 12.76
N GLN A 111 -1.80 -8.40 12.62
CA GLN A 111 -0.89 -8.76 13.72
C GLN A 111 0.30 -7.79 13.85
N PRO A 112 0.11 -6.52 14.25
CA PRO A 112 1.19 -5.53 14.27
C PRO A 112 2.31 -5.80 15.29
N PHE A 113 2.04 -6.57 16.33
CA PHE A 113 3.00 -6.82 17.42
C PHE A 113 3.55 -8.25 17.40
N ASP A 114 2.69 -9.23 17.12
CA ASP A 114 3.08 -10.64 17.09
C ASP A 114 3.59 -11.07 15.70
N GLY A 115 3.15 -10.38 14.64
CA GLY A 115 3.39 -10.78 13.26
C GLY A 115 2.60 -12.03 12.84
N ASN A 116 2.64 -12.35 11.55
CA ASN A 116 1.94 -13.49 10.96
C ASN A 116 2.74 -14.15 9.82
N LYS A 117 4.08 -14.02 9.85
CA LYS A 117 4.98 -14.52 8.81
C LYS A 117 4.78 -16.00 8.49
N GLU A 118 4.70 -16.86 9.51
CA GLU A 118 4.51 -18.30 9.31
C GLU A 118 3.22 -18.60 8.54
N LYS A 119 2.12 -17.90 8.88
CA LYS A 119 0.85 -18.05 8.16
C LYS A 119 0.93 -17.56 6.72
N ALA A 120 1.63 -16.45 6.50
CA ALA A 120 1.87 -15.93 5.16
C ALA A 120 2.69 -16.93 4.31
N GLU A 121 3.75 -17.53 4.88
CA GLU A 121 4.57 -18.54 4.21
C GLU A 121 3.79 -19.84 3.89
N GLU A 122 2.88 -20.25 4.78
CA GLU A 122 1.96 -21.36 4.54
C GLU A 122 1.07 -21.10 3.31
N ILE A 123 0.46 -19.91 3.22
CA ILE A 123 -0.39 -19.51 2.09
C ILE A 123 0.43 -19.41 0.80
N MET A 124 1.62 -18.82 0.88
CA MET A 124 2.53 -18.70 -0.26
C MET A 124 3.09 -20.05 -0.71
N GLY A 125 3.14 -21.04 0.18
CA GLY A 125 3.78 -22.34 -0.03
C GLY A 125 5.30 -22.25 -0.18
N ARG A 126 5.91 -21.13 0.23
CA ARG A 126 7.35 -20.83 0.13
C ARG A 126 7.78 -19.80 1.16
N TYR A 127 9.09 -19.72 1.41
CA TYR A 127 9.69 -18.70 2.26
C TYR A 127 9.48 -17.30 1.70
N ILE A 128 9.19 -16.34 2.59
CA ILE A 128 9.04 -14.93 2.22
C ILE A 128 10.38 -14.20 2.46
N GLY A 129 10.97 -13.72 1.36
CA GLY A 129 12.16 -12.87 1.39
C GLY A 129 11.86 -11.47 1.93
N GLU A 130 12.90 -10.78 2.38
CA GLU A 130 12.79 -9.39 2.83
C GLU A 130 12.42 -8.44 1.68
N PHE A 131 11.75 -7.33 2.00
CA PHE A 131 11.54 -6.23 1.06
C PHE A 131 12.84 -5.44 0.91
N THR A 132 13.24 -5.16 -0.32
CA THR A 132 14.48 -4.44 -0.61
C THR A 132 14.27 -2.96 -0.92
N CYS A 133 13.03 -2.58 -1.25
CA CYS A 133 12.62 -1.24 -1.64
C CYS A 133 13.44 -0.63 -2.79
N SER A 134 14.00 -1.51 -3.63
CA SER A 134 14.79 -1.13 -4.80
C SER A 134 14.44 -1.97 -6.04
N ALA A 135 13.59 -2.97 -5.88
CA ALA A 135 13.13 -3.83 -6.96
C ALA A 135 11.93 -3.22 -7.69
N ASN A 136 11.86 -3.42 -9.02
CA ASN A 136 10.79 -2.88 -9.86
C ASN A 136 9.41 -3.53 -9.61
N ASN A 137 9.36 -4.59 -8.81
CA ASN A 137 8.12 -5.28 -8.39
C ASN A 137 7.75 -4.95 -6.94
N GLU A 138 8.37 -3.94 -6.32
CA GLU A 138 8.11 -3.48 -4.96
C GLU A 138 7.69 -2.01 -4.97
N ILE A 139 6.71 -1.67 -4.14
CA ILE A 139 6.37 -0.30 -3.74
C ILE A 139 6.61 -0.22 -2.23
N CYS A 140 7.42 0.74 -1.80
CA CYS A 140 7.65 0.99 -0.38
C CYS A 140 7.23 2.42 -0.07
N MET A 141 6.08 2.57 0.60
CA MET A 141 5.57 3.87 0.99
C MET A 141 5.75 4.10 2.48
N HIS A 142 6.25 5.28 2.81
CA HIS A 142 6.23 5.86 4.15
C HIS A 142 5.26 7.04 4.14
N SER A 143 4.40 7.11 5.15
CA SER A 143 3.44 8.20 5.30
C SER A 143 4.17 9.53 5.43
N LYS A 144 3.69 10.55 4.71
CA LYS A 144 4.22 11.91 4.83
C LYS A 144 3.35 12.83 5.68
N ILE A 145 2.26 12.30 6.22
CA ILE A 145 1.44 13.02 7.18
C ILE A 145 1.92 12.72 8.59
N GLU A 146 2.11 13.76 9.40
CA GLU A 146 2.31 13.63 10.83
C GLU A 146 0.94 13.51 11.50
N LEU A 147 0.74 12.41 12.23
CA LEU A 147 -0.43 12.25 13.10
C LEU A 147 -0.09 12.91 14.43
N GLY A 148 -0.69 14.08 14.67
CA GLY A 148 -0.46 14.91 15.87
C GLY A 148 -1.03 14.32 17.16
#